data_AF-A0A673JE15-F1
#
_entry.id   AF-A0A673JE15-F1
#
_cell.length_a   1.000
_cell.length_b   1.000
_cell.length_c   1.000
_cell.angle_alpha   90.00
_cell.angle_beta   90.00
_cell.angle_gamma   90.00
#
_symmetry.space_group_name_H-M   'P 1'
#
loop_
_entity.id
_entity.type
_entity.pdbx_description
1 polymer ?
#
loop_
_entity_poly.entity_id
_entity_poly.type
_entity_poly.pdbx_seq_one_letter_code
_entity_poly.pdbx_strand_id
1 'polypeptide(L)'
;MMEASPESTANSLLKDECYTDFLKEDFDVKTYTAQAIHHAVIAEQLAKLAEGISQLDKELHCQVVARHEDLLAQATGIESLEGVLQMMQTRIAALQSAVDRIRTKIVDPYNKIVARTAQLARLQVACDLLRRIIRILYLSKRLQGQLQGGSREITKAAQSLNELGQPRSCGLNVLLSLLRRCEDCLKLVLELCDLLWRYFWFCFIETPLINV
;
A
#
# COMPACT_ATOMS: atom_id res chain seq x y z
N MET A 1 -3.11 -23.71 56.52
CA MET A 1 -4.15 -23.23 57.45
C MET A 1 -5.40 -23.05 56.62
N MET A 2 -6.49 -23.71 57.02
CA MET A 2 -7.71 -23.85 56.24
C MET A 2 -8.64 -22.70 56.64
N GLU A 3 -8.67 -21.65 55.82
CA GLU A 3 -9.61 -20.53 55.94
C GLU A 3 -11.03 -21.07 55.76
N ALA A 4 -11.81 -21.08 56.83
CA ALA A 4 -13.23 -21.38 56.75
C ALA A 4 -13.92 -20.21 56.03
N SER A 5 -14.51 -20.49 54.86
CA SER A 5 -15.18 -19.45 54.07
C SER A 5 -16.29 -18.79 54.90
N PRO A 6 -16.30 -17.46 55.06
CA PRO A 6 -17.26 -16.73 55.89
C PRO A 6 -18.71 -16.80 55.36
N GLU A 7 -18.89 -17.13 54.08
CA GLU A 7 -20.20 -17.47 53.51
C GLU A 7 -20.83 -18.71 54.18
N SER A 8 -20.02 -19.60 54.75
CA SER A 8 -20.49 -20.76 55.50
C SER A 8 -21.11 -20.37 56.84
N THR A 9 -20.60 -19.34 57.49
CA THR A 9 -20.95 -18.99 58.88
C THR A 9 -22.23 -18.16 58.94
N ALA A 10 -22.36 -17.14 58.08
CA ALA A 10 -23.58 -16.33 57.97
C ALA A 10 -24.79 -17.18 57.54
N ASN A 11 -24.60 -18.09 56.57
CA ASN A 11 -25.62 -19.05 56.17
C ASN A 11 -25.92 -20.10 57.25
N SER A 12 -25.03 -20.33 58.21
CA SER A 12 -25.28 -21.21 59.35
C SER A 12 -26.09 -20.51 60.43
N LEU A 13 -25.80 -19.23 60.70
CA LEU A 13 -26.58 -18.39 61.62
C LEU A 13 -28.02 -18.23 61.14
N LEU A 14 -28.23 -17.94 59.85
CA LEU A 14 -29.57 -17.77 59.26
C LEU A 14 -30.37 -19.08 59.16
N LYS A 15 -29.72 -20.25 59.33
CA LYS A 15 -30.40 -21.56 59.38
C LYS A 15 -30.83 -21.96 60.78
N ASP A 16 -30.48 -21.20 61.80
CA ASP A 16 -30.92 -21.46 63.17
C ASP A 16 -32.44 -21.32 63.26
N GLU A 17 -33.11 -22.26 63.92
CA GLU A 17 -34.57 -22.36 63.99
C GLU A 17 -35.20 -21.05 64.48
N CYS A 18 -34.50 -20.33 65.36
CA CYS A 18 -34.93 -19.05 65.90
C CYS A 18 -34.99 -17.89 64.90
N TYR A 19 -34.32 -17.99 63.74
CA TYR A 19 -34.33 -16.95 62.70
C TYR A 19 -35.15 -17.34 61.46
N THR A 20 -35.57 -18.60 61.35
CA THR A 20 -36.32 -19.11 60.17
C THR A 20 -37.64 -18.40 59.92
N ASP A 21 -38.31 -17.93 60.97
CA ASP A 21 -39.56 -17.17 60.85
C ASP A 21 -39.35 -15.82 60.14
N PHE A 22 -38.20 -15.18 60.32
CA PHE A 22 -37.85 -13.91 59.66
C PHE A 22 -37.50 -14.07 58.17
N LEU A 23 -37.24 -15.31 57.71
CA LEU A 23 -36.89 -15.62 56.32
C LEU A 23 -38.10 -15.99 55.45
N LYS A 24 -39.29 -16.10 56.04
CA LYS A 24 -40.54 -16.40 55.32
C LYS A 24 -41.00 -15.17 54.52
N GLU A 25 -41.43 -15.37 53.28
CA GLU A 25 -41.96 -14.29 52.42
C GLU A 25 -43.20 -13.60 53.01
N ASP A 26 -44.00 -14.33 53.80
CA ASP A 26 -45.22 -13.84 54.46
C ASP A 26 -45.02 -13.46 55.94
N PHE A 27 -43.80 -13.07 56.34
CA PHE A 27 -43.53 -12.70 57.73
C PHE A 27 -44.39 -11.51 58.19
N ASP A 28 -45.33 -11.78 59.11
CA ASP A 28 -46.16 -10.74 59.73
C ASP A 28 -45.66 -10.43 61.15
N VAL A 29 -45.09 -9.23 61.27
CA VAL A 29 -44.59 -8.67 62.53
C VAL A 29 -45.66 -8.67 63.61
N LYS A 30 -46.94 -8.44 63.26
CA LYS A 30 -48.02 -8.29 64.25
C LYS A 30 -48.38 -9.61 64.90
N THR A 31 -48.51 -10.68 64.13
CA THR A 31 -48.75 -12.03 64.65
C THR A 31 -47.55 -12.57 65.42
N TYR A 32 -46.33 -12.35 64.93
CA TYR A 32 -45.10 -12.73 65.65
C TYR A 32 -45.00 -12.03 67.01
N THR A 33 -45.22 -10.71 67.05
CA THR A 33 -45.16 -9.93 68.29
C THR A 33 -46.28 -10.32 69.26
N ALA A 34 -47.49 -10.56 68.75
CA ALA A 34 -48.60 -11.04 69.58
C ALA A 34 -48.29 -12.41 70.22
N GLN A 35 -47.69 -13.34 69.47
CA GLN A 35 -47.29 -14.65 69.98
C GLN A 35 -46.16 -14.56 71.01
N ALA A 36 -45.17 -13.69 70.78
CA ALA A 36 -44.11 -13.43 71.75
C ALA A 36 -44.61 -12.79 73.05
N ILE A 37 -45.60 -11.89 72.97
CA ILE A 37 -46.29 -11.29 74.14
C ILE A 37 -47.09 -12.36 74.88
N HIS A 38 -47.86 -13.18 74.17
CA HIS A 38 -48.68 -14.24 74.76
C HIS A 38 -47.86 -15.28 75.53
N HIS A 39 -46.66 -15.62 75.02
CA HIS A 39 -45.77 -16.56 75.68
C HIS A 39 -44.90 -15.91 76.78
N ALA A 40 -45.00 -14.58 76.98
CA ALA A 40 -44.20 -13.79 77.92
C ALA A 40 -42.67 -13.87 77.70
N VAL A 41 -42.22 -14.12 76.46
CA VAL A 41 -40.80 -14.39 76.11
C VAL A 41 -40.12 -13.17 75.45
N ILE A 42 -40.75 -12.00 75.51
CA ILE A 42 -40.33 -10.79 74.77
C ILE A 42 -38.87 -10.40 75.06
N ALA A 43 -38.47 -10.42 76.33
CA ALA A 43 -37.12 -10.03 76.74
C ALA A 43 -36.04 -10.98 76.20
N GLU A 44 -36.31 -12.28 76.19
CA GLU A 44 -35.40 -13.29 75.67
C GLU A 44 -35.31 -13.25 74.14
N GLN A 45 -36.43 -13.03 73.45
CA GLN A 45 -36.45 -12.87 71.99
C GLN A 45 -35.73 -11.60 71.53
N LEU A 46 -35.88 -10.49 72.25
CA LEU A 46 -35.13 -9.26 71.99
C LEU A 46 -33.62 -9.44 72.25
N ALA A 47 -33.24 -10.16 73.30
CA ALA A 47 -31.85 -10.46 73.60
C ALA A 47 -31.22 -11.32 72.50
N LYS A 48 -31.93 -12.37 72.04
CA LYS A 48 -31.49 -13.24 70.92
C LYS A 48 -31.35 -12.45 69.62
N LEU A 49 -32.31 -11.59 69.29
CA LEU A 49 -32.23 -10.76 68.09
C LEU A 49 -31.06 -9.77 68.15
N ALA A 50 -30.84 -9.12 69.29
CA ALA A 50 -29.70 -8.21 69.49
C ALA A 50 -28.35 -8.93 69.37
N GLU A 51 -28.28 -10.17 69.88
CA GLU A 51 -27.11 -11.03 69.73
C GLU A 51 -26.90 -11.44 68.25
N GLY A 52 -27.94 -11.87 67.56
CA GLY A 52 -27.90 -12.21 66.14
C GLY A 52 -27.45 -11.04 65.26
N ILE A 53 -27.97 -9.83 65.51
CA ILE A 53 -27.54 -8.59 64.83
C ILE A 53 -26.06 -8.33 65.08
N SER A 54 -25.60 -8.45 66.33
CA SER A 54 -24.19 -8.23 66.68
C SER A 54 -23.26 -9.26 66.05
N GLN A 55 -23.72 -10.51 65.91
CA GLN A 55 -22.95 -11.57 65.23
C GLN A 55 -22.90 -11.34 63.72
N LEU A 56 -24.02 -10.94 63.10
CA LEU A 56 -24.07 -10.62 61.68
C LEU A 56 -23.18 -9.41 61.34
N ASP A 57 -23.18 -8.38 62.20
CA ASP A 57 -22.36 -7.18 62.04
C ASP A 57 -20.85 -7.51 62.10
N LYS A 58 -20.44 -8.35 63.06
CA LYS A 58 -19.07 -8.86 63.14
C LYS A 58 -18.67 -9.65 61.90
N GLU A 59 -19.55 -10.55 61.45
CA GLU A 59 -19.26 -11.39 60.28
C GLU A 59 -19.16 -10.55 59.00
N LEU A 60 -20.06 -9.58 58.83
CA LEU A 60 -20.04 -8.64 57.70
C LEU A 60 -18.75 -7.81 57.73
N HIS A 61 -18.34 -7.32 58.90
CA HIS A 61 -17.07 -6.62 59.06
C HIS A 61 -15.87 -7.51 58.70
N CYS A 62 -15.83 -8.76 59.19
CA CYS A 62 -14.79 -9.72 58.85
C CYS A 62 -14.72 -9.99 57.34
N GLN A 63 -15.87 -10.14 56.67
CA GLN A 63 -15.92 -10.35 55.21
C GLN A 63 -15.41 -9.14 54.44
N VAL A 64 -15.80 -7.94 54.85
CA VAL A 64 -15.35 -6.69 54.23
C VAL A 64 -13.84 -6.52 54.40
N VAL A 65 -13.31 -6.77 55.60
CA VAL A 65 -11.87 -6.69 55.88
C VAL A 65 -11.09 -7.76 55.10
N ALA A 66 -11.59 -8.99 55.07
CA ALA A 66 -10.93 -10.09 54.37
C ALA A 66 -10.77 -9.84 52.86
N ARG A 67 -11.77 -9.21 52.23
CA ARG A 67 -11.74 -8.96 50.77
C ARG A 67 -11.21 -7.57 50.39
N HIS A 68 -11.00 -6.64 51.32
CA HIS A 68 -10.57 -5.28 50.95
C HIS A 68 -9.17 -5.24 50.32
N GLU A 69 -8.25 -6.10 50.75
CA GLU A 69 -6.88 -6.12 50.25
C GLU A 69 -6.88 -6.62 48.80
N ASP A 70 -7.68 -7.66 48.51
CA ASP A 70 -7.80 -8.21 47.17
C ASP A 70 -8.43 -7.21 46.19
N LEU A 71 -9.47 -6.47 46.63
CA LEU A 71 -10.11 -5.42 45.83
C LEU A 71 -9.16 -4.24 45.56
N LEU A 72 -8.38 -3.82 46.55
CA LEU A 72 -7.36 -2.78 46.38
C LEU A 72 -6.20 -3.26 45.50
N ALA A 73 -5.75 -4.49 45.67
CA ALA A 73 -4.73 -5.12 44.82
C ALA A 73 -5.21 -5.23 43.36
N GLN A 74 -6.49 -5.55 43.14
CA GLN A 74 -7.08 -5.56 41.80
C GLN A 74 -7.18 -4.15 41.21
N ALA A 75 -7.64 -3.16 41.99
CA ALA A 75 -7.74 -1.77 41.52
C ALA A 75 -6.38 -1.19 41.14
N THR A 76 -5.36 -1.40 41.98
CA THR A 76 -3.97 -0.99 41.69
C THR A 76 -3.38 -1.76 40.51
N GLY A 77 -3.73 -3.04 40.37
CA GLY A 77 -3.39 -3.85 39.20
C GLY A 77 -3.93 -3.27 37.90
N ILE A 78 -5.20 -2.83 37.88
CA ILE A 78 -5.84 -2.19 36.73
C ILE A 78 -5.16 -0.86 36.39
N GLU A 79 -4.86 -0.02 37.39
CA GLU A 79 -4.16 1.25 37.20
C GLU A 79 -2.76 1.04 36.59
N SER A 80 -2.03 0.01 37.05
CA SER A 80 -0.72 -0.33 36.49
C SER A 80 -0.81 -0.75 35.02
N LEU A 81 -1.85 -1.49 34.65
CA LEU A 81 -2.08 -1.95 33.28
C LEU A 81 -2.46 -0.78 32.36
N GLU A 82 -3.26 0.17 32.86
CA GLU A 82 -3.59 1.40 32.16
C GLU A 82 -2.31 2.22 31.84
N GLY A 83 -1.38 2.30 32.80
CA GLY A 83 -0.07 2.92 32.58
C GLY A 83 0.74 2.23 31.47
N VAL A 84 0.73 0.89 31.42
CA VAL A 84 1.40 0.12 30.34
C VAL A 84 0.74 0.36 28.98
N LEU A 85 -0.60 0.39 28.93
CA LEU A 85 -1.35 0.68 27.70
C LEU A 85 -1.05 2.09 27.17
N GLN A 86 -0.98 3.09 28.06
CA GLN A 86 -0.63 4.46 27.69
C GLN A 86 0.79 4.55 27.14
N MET A 87 1.73 3.82 27.74
CA MET A 87 3.11 3.72 27.23
C MET A 87 3.16 3.04 25.86
N MET A 88 2.40 1.96 25.65
CA MET A 88 2.30 1.30 24.34
C MET A 88 1.73 2.24 23.29
N GLN A 89 0.65 2.96 23.59
CA GLN A 89 0.05 3.92 22.66
C GLN A 89 1.04 5.00 22.24
N THR A 90 1.81 5.54 23.19
CA THR A 90 2.86 6.53 22.92
C THR A 90 3.95 5.97 22.00
N ARG A 91 4.40 4.74 22.24
CA ARG A 91 5.39 4.06 21.40
C ARG A 91 4.87 3.78 19.99
N ILE A 92 3.61 3.37 19.86
CA ILE A 92 2.96 3.15 18.56
C ILE A 92 2.90 4.46 17.77
N ALA A 93 2.51 5.57 18.41
CA ALA A 93 2.50 6.88 17.77
C ALA A 93 3.90 7.31 17.30
N ALA A 94 4.94 7.07 18.12
CA ALA A 94 6.32 7.33 17.73
C ALA A 94 6.77 6.48 16.53
N LEU A 95 6.37 5.20 16.50
CA LEU A 95 6.66 4.30 15.38
C LEU A 95 5.96 4.75 14.10
N GLN A 96 4.69 5.15 14.18
CA GLN A 96 3.94 5.70 13.05
C GLN A 96 4.64 6.93 12.47
N SER A 97 5.05 7.87 13.33
CA SER A 97 5.82 9.04 12.92
C SER A 97 7.17 8.68 12.26
N ALA A 98 7.87 7.67 12.78
CA ALA A 98 9.10 7.17 12.17
C ALA A 98 8.86 6.59 10.76
N VAL A 99 7.78 5.81 10.59
CA VAL A 99 7.38 5.26 9.28
C VAL A 99 7.01 6.37 8.30
N ASP A 100 6.28 7.39 8.72
CA ASP A 100 5.95 8.53 7.86
C ASP A 100 7.21 9.33 7.47
N ARG A 101 8.18 9.46 8.39
CA ARG A 101 9.49 10.03 8.07
C ARG A 101 10.24 9.20 7.04
N ILE A 102 10.19 7.86 7.13
CA ILE A 102 10.80 6.97 6.14
C ILE A 102 10.12 7.13 4.78
N ARG A 103 8.78 7.18 4.74
CA ARG A 103 8.01 7.39 3.50
C ARG A 103 8.45 8.69 2.81
N THR A 104 8.47 9.80 3.53
CA THR A 104 8.85 11.11 2.98
C THR A 104 10.32 11.20 2.56
N LYS A 105 11.22 10.48 3.25
CA LYS A 105 12.66 10.51 2.98
C LYS A 105 13.12 9.49 1.95
N ILE A 106 12.35 8.43 1.68
CA ILE A 106 12.76 7.34 0.78
C ILE A 106 11.78 7.16 -0.37
N VAL A 107 10.49 6.97 -0.08
CA VAL A 107 9.48 6.63 -1.10
C VAL A 107 9.25 7.80 -2.04
N ASP A 108 9.08 9.01 -1.52
CA ASP A 108 8.87 10.21 -2.33
C ASP A 108 10.05 10.54 -3.26
N PRO A 109 11.32 10.58 -2.79
CA PRO A 109 12.44 10.80 -3.69
C PRO A 109 12.63 9.66 -4.68
N TYR A 110 12.38 8.40 -4.29
CA TYR A 110 12.39 7.28 -5.22
C TYR A 110 11.41 7.48 -6.38
N ASN A 111 10.15 7.84 -6.08
CA ASN A 111 9.15 8.12 -7.11
C ASN A 111 9.56 9.28 -8.01
N LYS A 112 10.17 10.34 -7.45
CA LYS A 112 10.72 11.45 -8.24
C LYS A 112 11.86 11.00 -9.17
N ILE A 113 12.74 10.12 -8.71
CA ILE A 113 13.83 9.56 -9.52
C ILE A 113 13.25 8.73 -10.66
N VAL A 114 12.30 7.82 -10.39
CA VAL A 114 11.64 7.00 -11.42
C VAL A 114 11.00 7.88 -12.49
N ALA A 115 10.26 8.92 -12.08
CA ALA A 115 9.64 9.86 -13.02
C ALA A 115 10.68 10.61 -13.87
N ARG A 116 11.78 11.09 -13.26
CA ARG A 116 12.87 11.77 -13.99
C ARG A 116 13.62 10.83 -14.92
N THR A 117 13.85 9.58 -14.54
CA THR A 117 14.47 8.57 -15.39
C THR A 117 13.60 8.27 -16.62
N ALA A 118 12.28 8.17 -16.43
CA ALA A 118 11.34 8.02 -17.55
C ALA A 118 11.36 9.25 -18.48
N GLN A 119 11.42 10.46 -17.93
CA GLN A 119 11.57 11.70 -18.71
C GLN A 119 12.89 11.71 -19.50
N LEU A 120 13.99 11.33 -18.87
CA LEU A 120 15.31 11.29 -19.50
C LEU A 120 15.33 10.25 -20.64
N ALA A 121 14.73 9.08 -20.46
CA ALA A 121 14.61 8.07 -21.52
C ALA A 121 13.82 8.60 -22.72
N ARG A 122 12.70 9.31 -22.48
CA ARG A 122 11.93 9.97 -23.55
C ARG A 122 12.74 11.06 -24.26
N LEU A 123 13.52 11.83 -23.52
CA LEU A 123 14.41 12.85 -24.08
C LEU A 123 15.51 12.23 -24.94
N GLN A 124 16.13 11.13 -24.48
CA GLN A 124 17.14 10.39 -25.24
C GLN A 124 16.57 9.89 -26.57
N VAL A 125 15.37 9.29 -26.55
CA VAL A 125 14.68 8.86 -27.78
C VAL A 125 14.43 10.04 -28.72
N ALA A 126 13.98 11.18 -28.19
CA ALA A 126 13.78 12.39 -28.99
C ALA A 126 15.10 12.92 -29.58
N CYS A 127 16.18 12.97 -28.80
CA CYS A 127 17.51 13.37 -29.27
C CYS A 127 18.03 12.42 -30.36
N ASP A 128 17.85 11.11 -30.20
CA ASP A 128 18.25 10.13 -31.21
C ASP A 128 17.43 10.28 -32.50
N LEU A 129 16.13 10.56 -32.38
CA LEU A 129 15.29 10.89 -33.53
C LEU A 129 15.79 12.15 -34.24
N LEU A 130 16.13 13.21 -33.50
CA LEU A 130 16.68 14.44 -34.08
C LEU A 130 18.01 14.20 -34.80
N ARG A 131 18.93 13.44 -34.20
CA ARG A 131 20.21 13.06 -34.85
C ARG A 131 19.97 12.28 -36.15
N ARG A 132 18.99 11.37 -36.15
CA ARG A 132 18.59 10.63 -37.36
C ARG A 132 18.04 11.56 -38.43
N ILE A 133 17.16 12.49 -38.07
CA ILE A 133 16.60 13.49 -38.99
C ILE A 133 17.72 14.35 -39.61
N ILE A 134 18.64 14.87 -38.80
CA ILE A 134 19.78 15.67 -39.29
C ILE A 134 20.62 14.88 -40.30
N ARG A 135 20.95 13.62 -39.98
CA ARG A 135 21.70 12.74 -40.89
C ARG A 135 20.96 12.52 -42.21
N ILE A 136 19.65 12.26 -42.13
CA ILE A 136 18.79 12.09 -43.30
C ILE A 136 18.77 13.35 -44.17
N LEU A 137 18.59 14.52 -43.57
CA LEU A 137 18.56 15.80 -44.28
C LEU A 137 19.89 16.08 -44.98
N TYR A 138 21.01 15.80 -44.31
CA TYR A 138 22.34 15.93 -44.88
C TYR A 138 22.53 15.01 -46.10
N LEU A 139 22.22 13.71 -45.96
CA LEU A 139 22.34 12.73 -47.05
C LEU A 139 21.40 13.04 -48.21
N SER A 140 20.18 13.51 -47.92
CA SER A 140 19.20 13.92 -48.95
C SER A 140 19.70 15.12 -49.76
N LYS A 141 20.28 16.12 -49.09
CA LYS A 141 20.89 17.29 -49.76
C LYS A 141 22.10 16.87 -50.60
N ARG A 142 22.94 15.96 -50.09
CA ARG A 142 24.08 15.41 -50.83
C ARG A 142 23.62 14.65 -52.08
N LEU A 143 22.61 13.80 -51.95
CA LEU A 143 22.02 13.05 -53.05
C LEU A 143 21.45 14.00 -54.12
N GLN A 144 20.71 15.03 -53.72
CA GLN A 144 20.17 16.04 -54.64
C GLN A 144 21.29 16.74 -55.43
N GLY A 145 22.40 17.09 -54.79
CA GLY A 145 23.57 17.66 -55.47
C GLY A 145 24.24 16.68 -56.45
N GLN A 146 24.34 15.40 -56.08
CA GLN A 146 24.88 14.35 -56.97
C GLN A 146 24.00 14.11 -58.20
N LEU A 147 22.68 14.16 -58.04
CA LEU A 147 21.74 14.02 -59.17
C LEU A 147 21.80 15.21 -60.14
N GLN A 148 22.08 16.43 -59.65
CA GLN A 148 22.30 17.59 -60.51
C GLN A 148 23.61 17.50 -61.31
N GLY A 149 24.56 16.68 -60.87
CA GLY A 149 25.82 16.42 -61.59
C GLY A 149 25.69 15.53 -62.84
N GLY A 150 24.47 15.08 -63.18
CA GLY A 150 24.21 14.27 -64.37
C GLY A 150 24.80 12.85 -64.31
N SER A 151 25.01 12.23 -65.48
CA SER A 151 25.34 10.79 -65.56
C SER A 151 26.66 10.40 -64.89
N ARG A 152 27.59 11.35 -64.74
CA ARG A 152 28.92 11.14 -64.16
C ARG A 152 28.91 10.82 -62.66
N GLU A 153 27.84 11.17 -61.94
CA GLU A 153 27.75 11.04 -60.48
C GLU A 153 26.74 9.95 -60.02
N ILE A 154 26.17 9.18 -60.96
CA ILE A 154 25.15 8.15 -60.70
C ILE A 154 25.64 7.11 -59.67
N THR A 155 26.89 6.65 -59.78
CA THR A 155 27.45 5.67 -58.83
C THR A 155 27.54 6.23 -57.42
N LYS A 156 27.87 7.53 -57.27
CA LYS A 156 27.95 8.18 -55.95
C LYS A 156 26.55 8.46 -55.38
N ALA A 157 25.57 8.74 -56.24
CA ALA A 157 24.16 8.85 -55.85
C ALA A 157 23.62 7.51 -55.34
N ALA A 158 23.93 6.40 -56.02
CA ALA A 158 23.55 5.05 -55.58
C ALA A 158 24.13 4.69 -54.21
N GLN A 159 25.39 5.05 -53.95
CA GLN A 159 26.00 4.86 -52.63
C GLN A 159 25.30 5.69 -51.53
N SER A 160 25.01 6.97 -51.79
CA SER A 160 24.25 7.83 -50.86
C SER A 160 22.84 7.28 -50.56
N LEU A 161 22.21 6.65 -51.54
CA LEU A 161 20.91 6.00 -51.38
C LEU A 161 20.99 4.74 -50.51
N ASN A 162 22.02 3.92 -50.70
CA ASN A 162 22.27 2.74 -49.86
C ASN A 162 22.51 3.12 -48.39
N GLU A 163 23.21 4.23 -48.14
CA GLU A 163 23.41 4.77 -46.78
C GLU A 163 22.11 5.25 -46.12
N LEU A 164 21.13 5.71 -46.91
CA LEU A 164 19.79 6.11 -46.44
C LEU A 164 18.89 4.89 -46.16
N GLY A 165 19.07 3.79 -46.89
CA GLY A 165 18.27 2.56 -46.75
C GLY A 165 18.62 1.69 -45.54
N GLN A 166 19.68 2.00 -44.80
CA GLN A 166 20.08 1.19 -43.65
C GLN A 166 19.05 1.30 -42.51
N PRO A 167 18.57 0.16 -41.96
CA PRO A 167 17.46 0.10 -40.98
C PRO A 167 17.74 0.84 -39.66
N ARG A 168 19.00 1.18 -39.38
CA ARG A 168 19.37 2.01 -38.23
C ARG A 168 19.00 3.48 -38.35
N SER A 169 18.60 3.96 -39.53
CA SER A 169 18.50 5.39 -39.81
C SER A 169 17.07 5.96 -39.88
N CYS A 170 16.03 5.15 -40.07
CA CYS A 170 14.70 5.68 -40.43
C CYS A 170 13.62 5.42 -39.35
N GLY A 171 12.84 6.45 -39.01
CA GLY A 171 11.51 6.30 -38.39
C GLY A 171 10.44 6.18 -39.48
N LEU A 172 9.38 5.38 -39.25
CA LEU A 172 8.37 4.96 -40.24
C LEU A 172 7.83 6.09 -41.16
N ASN A 173 7.60 7.29 -40.62
CA ASN A 173 7.03 8.42 -41.38
C ASN A 173 8.02 9.09 -42.34
N VAL A 174 9.31 9.12 -41.97
CA VAL A 174 10.37 9.66 -42.84
C VAL A 174 10.72 8.65 -43.93
N LEU A 175 10.58 7.35 -43.64
CA LEU A 175 10.66 6.31 -44.64
C LEU A 175 9.61 6.55 -45.73
N LEU A 176 8.33 6.81 -45.39
CA LEU A 176 7.26 7.00 -46.40
C LEU A 176 7.50 8.19 -47.35
N SER A 177 8.00 9.32 -46.84
CA SER A 177 8.27 10.51 -47.67
C SER A 177 9.54 10.36 -48.51
N LEU A 178 10.58 9.71 -47.98
CA LEU A 178 11.80 9.40 -48.73
C LEU A 178 11.62 8.25 -49.70
N LEU A 179 10.83 7.21 -49.38
CA LEU A 179 10.52 6.11 -50.29
C LEU A 179 9.84 6.67 -51.53
N ARG A 180 8.87 7.58 -51.35
CA ARG A 180 8.18 8.25 -52.45
C ARG A 180 9.17 9.05 -53.33
N ARG A 181 10.05 9.83 -52.71
CA ARG A 181 11.06 10.64 -53.43
C ARG A 181 12.20 9.78 -54.04
N CYS A 182 12.51 8.63 -53.45
CA CYS A 182 13.49 7.66 -53.95
C CYS A 182 12.91 6.82 -55.08
N GLU A 183 11.62 6.47 -55.05
CA GLU A 183 10.96 5.75 -56.15
C GLU A 183 10.99 6.58 -57.43
N ASP A 184 10.79 7.90 -57.33
CA ASP A 184 10.93 8.84 -58.43
C ASP A 184 12.38 8.92 -58.95
N CYS A 185 13.37 8.97 -58.06
CA CYS A 185 14.79 8.98 -58.45
C CYS A 185 15.26 7.62 -59.01
N LEU A 186 14.77 6.50 -58.48
CA LEU A 186 15.12 5.15 -58.91
C LEU A 186 14.55 4.86 -60.29
N LYS A 187 13.32 5.32 -60.58
CA LYS A 187 12.76 5.32 -61.94
C LYS A 187 13.64 6.11 -62.90
N LEU A 188 14.09 7.31 -62.51
CA LEU A 188 14.97 8.14 -63.35
C LEU A 188 16.34 7.49 -63.61
N VAL A 189 16.93 6.86 -62.59
CA VAL A 189 18.21 6.16 -62.72
C VAL A 189 18.07 4.88 -63.54
N LEU A 190 17.01 4.10 -63.35
CA LEU A 190 16.72 2.91 -64.17
C LEU A 190 16.46 3.30 -65.62
N GLU A 191 15.69 4.36 -65.89
CA GLU A 191 15.49 4.87 -67.25
C GLU A 191 16.77 5.37 -67.89
N LEU A 192 17.63 6.09 -67.15
CA LEU A 192 18.93 6.54 -67.65
C LEU A 192 19.91 5.38 -67.86
N CYS A 193 19.87 4.35 -67.01
CA CYS A 193 20.63 3.12 -67.20
C CYS A 193 20.12 2.32 -68.40
N ASP A 194 18.81 2.23 -68.62
CA ASP A 194 18.21 1.60 -69.80
C ASP A 194 18.51 2.39 -71.08
N LEU A 195 18.48 3.73 -71.03
CA LEU A 195 18.88 4.59 -72.15
C LEU A 195 20.37 4.48 -72.44
N LEU A 196 21.24 4.49 -71.41
CA LEU A 196 22.67 4.29 -71.59
C LEU A 196 22.98 2.88 -72.10
N TRP A 197 22.28 1.86 -71.63
CA TRP A 197 22.41 0.48 -72.13
C TRP A 197 21.96 0.38 -73.59
N ARG A 198 20.83 0.99 -73.96
CA ARG A 198 20.37 1.09 -75.35
C ARG A 198 21.33 1.90 -76.21
N TYR A 199 21.92 2.99 -75.71
CA TYR A 199 22.91 3.80 -76.43
C TYR A 199 24.22 3.04 -76.62
N PHE A 200 24.69 2.30 -75.60
CA PHE A 200 25.86 1.44 -75.69
C PHE A 200 25.62 0.27 -76.64
N TRP A 201 24.43 -0.34 -76.60
CA TRP A 201 24.01 -1.38 -77.54
C TRP A 201 23.98 -0.84 -78.97
N PHE A 202 23.38 0.34 -79.21
CA PHE A 202 23.30 0.97 -80.53
C PHE A 202 24.68 1.39 -81.06
N CYS A 203 25.54 1.98 -80.21
CA CYS A 203 26.90 2.35 -80.61
C CYS A 203 27.83 1.15 -80.85
N PHE A 204 27.64 0.02 -80.16
CA PHE A 204 28.55 -1.12 -80.20
C PHE A 204 28.11 -2.25 -81.15
N ILE A 205 26.82 -2.31 -81.53
CA ILE A 205 26.30 -3.31 -82.48
C ILE A 205 25.96 -2.71 -83.85
N GLU A 206 25.74 -1.40 -83.97
CA GLU A 206 25.26 -0.74 -85.20
C GLU A 206 26.25 0.28 -85.78
N THR A 207 27.55 0.09 -85.55
CA THR A 207 28.61 0.71 -86.36
C THR A 207 29.15 -0.32 -87.37
N PRO A 208 28.65 -0.37 -88.61
CA PRO A 208 29.37 -1.07 -89.67
C PRO A 208 30.64 -0.29 -89.99
N LEU A 209 31.73 -1.04 -90.18
CA LEU A 209 32.92 -0.61 -90.89
C LEU A 209 32.54 0.27 -92.10
N ILE A 210 32.76 1.58 -92.00
CA ILE A 210 33.01 2.40 -93.18
C ILE A 210 34.49 2.20 -93.50
N ASN A 211 34.71 1.37 -94.51
CA ASN A 211 35.92 1.36 -95.29
C ASN A 211 35.78 2.49 -96.34
N VAL A 212 36.86 3.25 -96.53
CA VAL A 212 37.04 4.49 -97.33
C VAL A 212 36.82 5.79 -96.55
#